data_AF-A0A3D6BTJ3-F1
#
_entry.id   AF-A0A3D6BTJ3-F1
#
_cell.length_a   1.000
_cell.length_b   1.000
_cell.length_c   1.000
_cell.angle_alpha   90.00
_cell.angle_beta   90.00
_cell.angle_gamma   90.00
#
_symmetry.space_group_name_H-M   'P 1'
#
loop_
_entity.id
_entity.type
_entity.pdbx_description
1 polymer ?
#
loop_
_entity_poly.entity_id
_entity_poly.type
_entity_poly.pdbx_seq_one_letter_code
_entity_poly.pdbx_strand_id
1 'polypeptide(L)'
;LKMTKNTDIGIVEMGANHKKEIAFLSNIAHPDYGLITNFGKAHLEGFGSIEGVIEGKSELYKHLIAHNKTIFVNSNDPIQLEKSKEAKTIRFGSRKTDDYEIYFNSSQPNVTVTFN
;
A
#
# COMPACT_ATOMS: atom_id res chain seq x y z
N LEU A 1 -9.93 15.16 -7.54
CA LEU A 1 -9.44 14.27 -8.62
C LEU A 1 -10.48 14.24 -9.74
N LYS A 2 -10.10 14.36 -11.02
CA LYS A 2 -11.05 14.25 -12.15
C LYS A 2 -10.46 13.29 -13.18
N MET A 3 -11.05 12.10 -13.29
CA MET A 3 -10.76 11.15 -14.37
C MET A 3 -11.82 11.33 -15.46
N THR A 4 -11.44 11.09 -16.72
CA THR A 4 -12.36 11.11 -17.86
C THR A 4 -12.36 9.75 -18.54
N LYS A 5 -13.22 9.57 -19.54
CA LYS A 5 -13.23 8.33 -20.35
C LYS A 5 -11.91 8.07 -21.10
N ASN A 6 -11.05 9.08 -21.24
CA ASN A 6 -9.74 8.97 -21.89
C ASN A 6 -8.60 8.75 -20.90
N THR A 7 -8.90 8.55 -19.61
CA THR A 7 -7.89 8.28 -18.59
C THR A 7 -7.60 6.78 -18.57
N ASP A 8 -6.40 6.37 -19.00
CA ASP A 8 -6.00 4.96 -19.01
C ASP A 8 -5.60 4.45 -17.62
N ILE A 9 -4.90 5.28 -16.84
CA ILE A 9 -4.45 4.97 -15.48
C ILE A 9 -4.80 6.12 -14.55
N GLY A 10 -5.45 5.79 -13.44
CA GLY A 10 -5.75 6.72 -12.36
C GLY A 10 -5.00 6.34 -11.09
N ILE A 11 -4.28 7.31 -10.51
CA ILE A 11 -3.64 7.14 -9.20
C ILE A 11 -4.49 7.89 -8.17
N VAL A 12 -4.97 7.17 -7.16
CA VAL A 12 -5.80 7.71 -6.09
C VAL A 12 -5.07 7.54 -4.77
N GLU A 13 -4.74 8.67 -4.14
CA GLU A 13 -4.27 8.66 -2.75
C GLU A 13 -5.48 8.51 -1.81
N MET A 14 -5.42 7.54 -0.90
CA MET A 14 -6.45 7.28 0.10
C MET A 14 -5.90 7.54 1.50
N GLY A 15 -6.29 8.69 2.08
CA GLY A 15 -6.03 9.00 3.48
C GLY A 15 -7.12 8.44 4.39
N ALA A 16 -6.74 8.08 5.62
CA ALA A 16 -7.69 7.68 6.65
C ALA A 16 -7.23 8.12 8.04
N ASN A 17 -8.18 8.55 8.86
CA ASN A 17 -8.05 8.88 10.27
C ASN A 17 -8.65 7.79 11.17
N HIS A 18 -9.65 7.06 10.68
CA HIS A 18 -10.35 6.01 11.42
C HIS A 18 -10.46 4.72 10.59
N LYS A 19 -10.80 3.62 11.29
CA LYS A 19 -11.17 2.36 10.65
C LYS A 19 -12.42 2.55 9.78
N LYS A 20 -12.54 1.74 8.75
CA LYS A 20 -13.59 1.69 7.71
C LYS A 20 -13.51 2.79 6.65
N GLU A 21 -12.66 3.80 6.82
CA GLU A 21 -12.50 4.86 5.83
C GLU A 21 -11.80 4.35 4.55
N ILE A 22 -10.75 3.54 4.68
CA ILE A 22 -10.08 2.94 3.51
C ILE A 22 -10.99 1.93 2.82
N ALA A 23 -11.76 1.14 3.57
CA ALA A 23 -12.77 0.25 3.00
C ALA A 23 -13.81 1.04 2.19
N PHE A 24 -14.31 2.15 2.73
CA PHE A 24 -15.25 3.04 2.04
C PHE A 24 -14.65 3.62 0.75
N LEU A 25 -13.42 4.16 0.82
CA LEU A 25 -12.73 4.72 -0.34
C LEU A 25 -12.43 3.67 -1.41
N SER A 26 -12.06 2.45 -1.01
CA SER A 26 -11.84 1.33 -1.93
C SER A 26 -13.12 0.93 -2.65
N ASN A 27 -14.28 0.96 -1.97
CA ASN A 27 -15.58 0.72 -2.59
C ASN A 27 -16.04 1.84 -3.54
N ILE A 28 -15.45 3.04 -3.46
CA ILE A 28 -15.70 4.10 -4.45
C ILE A 28 -14.75 3.90 -5.64
N ALA A 29 -13.46 3.75 -5.36
CA ALA A 29 -12.42 3.76 -6.40
C ALA A 29 -12.28 2.43 -7.15
N HIS A 30 -12.72 1.30 -6.58
CA HIS A 30 -12.57 -0.04 -7.13
C HIS A 30 -11.14 -0.33 -7.66
N PRO A 31 -10.10 -0.20 -6.81
CA PRO A 31 -8.72 -0.26 -7.27
C PRO A 31 -8.34 -1.64 -7.83
N ASP A 32 -7.61 -1.64 -8.96
CA ASP A 32 -6.99 -2.86 -9.52
C ASP A 32 -5.63 -3.19 -8.89
N TYR A 33 -4.98 -2.17 -8.33
CA TYR A 33 -3.68 -2.24 -7.67
C TYR A 33 -3.71 -1.44 -6.38
N GLY A 34 -2.96 -1.88 -5.36
CA GLY A 34 -2.78 -1.10 -4.14
C GLY A 34 -1.37 -1.14 -3.59
N LEU A 35 -1.00 -0.03 -2.94
CA LEU A 35 0.28 0.17 -2.28
C LEU A 35 0.02 0.80 -0.91
N ILE A 36 0.54 0.18 0.14
CA ILE A 36 0.68 0.81 1.45
C ILE A 36 2.15 1.21 1.59
N THR A 37 2.41 2.50 1.71
CA THR A 37 3.79 3.01 1.79
C THR A 37 4.46 2.66 3.12
N ASN A 38 3.71 2.71 4.22
CA ASN A 38 4.14 2.27 5.56
C ASN A 38 2.96 2.13 6.54
N PHE A 39 3.18 1.40 7.63
CA PHE A 39 2.35 1.42 8.85
C PHE A 39 2.95 2.31 9.95
N GLY A 40 3.23 3.58 9.62
CA GLY A 40 3.78 4.54 10.58
C GLY A 40 2.81 4.94 11.70
N LYS A 41 3.36 5.56 12.76
CA LYS A 41 2.62 6.05 13.94
C LYS A 41 1.85 7.35 13.66
N ALA A 42 0.95 7.34 12.69
CA ALA A 42 0.13 8.50 12.34
C ALA A 42 -1.31 8.33 12.85
N HIS A 43 -1.99 9.44 13.16
CA HIS A 43 -3.42 9.49 13.49
C HIS A 43 -3.85 8.52 14.61
N LEU A 44 -2.99 8.31 15.62
CA LEU A 44 -3.25 7.38 16.72
C LEU A 44 -4.52 7.70 17.50
N GLU A 45 -4.91 8.98 17.61
CA GLU A 45 -6.17 9.37 18.27
C GLU A 45 -7.40 8.78 17.57
N GLY A 46 -7.42 8.75 16.24
CA GLY A 46 -8.55 8.20 15.46
C GLY A 46 -8.49 6.67 15.29
N PHE A 47 -7.29 6.09 15.24
CA PHE A 47 -7.12 4.64 15.14
C PHE A 47 -7.08 3.91 16.50
N GLY A 48 -6.85 4.63 17.59
CA GLY A 48 -6.73 4.12 18.96
C GLY A 48 -5.37 3.50 19.29
N SER A 49 -4.73 2.80 18.34
CA SER A 49 -3.41 2.18 18.54
C SER A 49 -2.68 1.93 17.22
N ILE A 50 -1.45 1.44 17.28
CA ILE A 50 -0.69 1.00 16.10
C ILE A 50 -1.36 -0.18 15.42
N GLU A 51 -1.90 -1.11 16.18
CA GLU A 51 -2.70 -2.23 15.68
C GLU A 51 -3.96 -1.70 14.97
N GLY A 52 -4.56 -0.63 15.49
CA GLY A 52 -5.65 0.08 14.83
C GLY A 52 -5.25 0.71 13.49
N VAL A 53 -4.05 1.31 13.40
CA VAL A 53 -3.50 1.83 12.15
C VAL A 53 -3.27 0.70 11.15
N ILE A 54 -2.66 -0.41 11.61
CA ILE A 54 -2.42 -1.59 10.77
C ILE A 54 -3.74 -2.13 10.25
N GLU A 55 -4.74 -2.30 11.12
CA GLU A 55 -6.06 -2.79 10.73
C GLU A 55 -6.72 -1.86 9.71
N GLY A 56 -6.76 -0.56 9.98
CA GLY A 56 -7.41 0.44 9.13
C GLY A 56 -6.75 0.54 7.76
N LYS A 57 -5.42 0.60 7.69
CA LYS A 57 -4.69 0.61 6.41
C LYS A 57 -4.83 -0.72 5.66
N SER A 58 -4.85 -1.85 6.37
CA SER A 58 -5.01 -3.19 5.78
C SER A 58 -6.38 -3.43 5.15
N GLU A 59 -7.35 -2.52 5.33
CA GLU A 59 -8.62 -2.57 4.60
C GLU A 59 -8.44 -2.53 3.08
N LEU A 60 -7.42 -1.82 2.59
CA LEU A 60 -7.06 -1.82 1.17
C LEU A 60 -6.67 -3.23 0.72
N TYR A 61 -5.81 -3.92 1.49
CA TYR A 61 -5.39 -5.28 1.16
C TYR A 61 -6.59 -6.24 1.19
N LYS A 62 -7.46 -6.14 2.19
CA LYS A 62 -8.69 -6.96 2.28
C LYS A 62 -9.57 -6.77 1.04
N HIS A 63 -9.78 -5.53 0.60
CA HIS A 63 -10.55 -5.25 -0.62
C HIS A 63 -9.90 -5.88 -1.85
N LEU A 64 -8.59 -5.70 -2.04
CA LEU A 64 -7.86 -6.22 -3.20
C LEU A 64 -7.88 -7.76 -3.24
N ILE A 65 -7.63 -8.42 -2.10
CA ILE A 65 -7.68 -9.88 -1.98
C ILE A 65 -9.07 -10.41 -2.35
N ALA A 66 -10.13 -9.82 -1.77
CA ALA A 66 -11.51 -10.24 -2.01
C ALA A 66 -11.93 -10.11 -3.49
N HIS A 67 -11.30 -9.21 -4.24
CA HIS A 67 -11.57 -8.97 -5.66
C HIS A 67 -10.49 -9.53 -6.59
N ASN A 68 -9.58 -10.37 -6.07
CA ASN A 68 -8.48 -10.99 -6.82
C ASN A 68 -7.60 -9.98 -7.58
N LYS A 69 -7.28 -8.86 -6.92
CA LYS A 69 -6.47 -7.74 -7.41
C LYS A 69 -5.04 -7.82 -6.89
N THR A 70 -4.16 -6.95 -7.42
CA THR A 70 -2.72 -7.03 -7.18
C THR A 70 -2.27 -6.07 -6.07
N ILE A 71 -1.36 -6.52 -5.21
CA ILE A 71 -0.79 -5.70 -4.14
C ILE A 71 0.69 -5.49 -4.39
N PHE A 72 1.15 -4.24 -4.33
CA PHE A 72 2.57 -3.91 -4.24
C PHE A 72 3.00 -3.99 -2.77
N VAL A 73 4.01 -4.83 -2.50
CA VAL A 73 4.43 -5.18 -1.14
C VAL A 73 5.90 -4.86 -0.96
N ASN A 74 6.21 -4.02 0.03
CA ASN A 74 7.59 -3.83 0.47
C ASN A 74 8.03 -5.06 1.29
N SER A 75 8.91 -5.90 0.73
CA SER A 75 9.37 -7.13 1.39
C SER A 75 10.26 -6.86 2.61
N ASN A 76 10.81 -5.65 2.75
CA ASN A 76 11.56 -5.24 3.93
C ASN A 76 10.64 -4.96 5.13
N ASP A 77 9.33 -4.82 4.91
CA ASP A 77 8.32 -4.62 5.96
C ASP A 77 7.64 -5.96 6.31
N PRO A 78 7.95 -6.56 7.48
CA PRO A 78 7.35 -7.83 7.90
C PRO A 78 5.83 -7.77 8.06
N ILE A 79 5.26 -6.61 8.39
CA ILE A 79 3.81 -6.44 8.56
C ILE A 79 3.14 -6.53 7.19
N GLN A 80 3.70 -5.88 6.17
CA GLN A 80 3.16 -5.99 4.81
C GLN A 80 3.22 -7.43 4.30
N LEU A 81 4.35 -8.12 4.50
CA LEU A 81 4.49 -9.53 4.16
C LEU A 81 3.45 -10.41 4.87
N GLU A 82 3.17 -10.16 6.15
CA GLU A 82 2.18 -10.91 6.91
C GLU A 82 0.77 -10.67 6.40
N LYS A 83 0.39 -9.41 6.15
CA LYS A 83 -0.95 -9.04 5.70
C LYS A 83 -1.24 -9.38 4.24
N SER A 84 -0.22 -9.68 3.44
CA SER A 84 -0.37 -10.01 2.02
C SER A 84 -0.15 -11.49 1.69
N LYS A 85 -0.07 -12.40 2.68
CA LYS A 85 0.29 -13.82 2.47
C LYS A 85 -0.58 -14.55 1.45
N GLU A 86 -1.87 -14.22 1.39
CA GLU A 86 -2.87 -14.87 0.53
C GLU A 86 -3.16 -14.09 -0.76
N ALA A 87 -2.45 -12.97 -0.98
CA ALA A 87 -2.72 -12.07 -2.09
C ALA A 87 -1.90 -12.40 -3.34
N LYS A 88 -2.40 -11.94 -4.50
CA LYS A 88 -1.56 -11.75 -5.67
C LYS A 88 -0.65 -10.54 -5.41
N THR A 89 0.66 -10.76 -5.30
CA THR A 89 1.62 -9.72 -4.94
C THR A 89 2.65 -9.47 -6.03
N ILE A 90 3.09 -8.21 -6.13
CA ILE A 90 4.36 -7.82 -6.74
C ILE A 90 5.21 -7.25 -5.60
N ARG A 91 6.33 -7.91 -5.32
CA ARG A 91 7.21 -7.58 -4.20
C ARG A 91 8.36 -6.72 -4.69
N PHE A 92 8.65 -5.69 -3.90
CA PHE A 92 9.85 -4.89 -4.07
C PHE A 92 10.59 -4.79 -2.74
N GLY A 93 11.89 -4.65 -2.79
CA GLY A 93 12.71 -4.57 -1.58
C GLY A 93 14.15 -4.95 -1.85
N SER A 94 14.93 -5.18 -0.80
CA SER A 94 16.35 -5.51 -0.92
C SER A 94 16.62 -7.01 -0.83
N ARG A 95 15.62 -7.87 -1.09
CA ARG A 95 15.78 -9.33 -1.05
C ARG A 95 15.90 -9.88 -2.47
N LYS A 96 16.81 -10.84 -2.67
CA LYS A 96 16.97 -11.54 -3.96
C LYS A 96 15.74 -12.33 -4.44
N THR A 97 14.75 -12.49 -3.57
CA THR A 97 13.49 -13.19 -3.87
C THR A 97 12.37 -12.24 -4.27
N ASP A 98 12.63 -10.93 -4.30
CA ASP A 98 11.65 -9.93 -4.71
C ASP A 98 11.55 -9.87 -6.23
N ASP A 99 10.38 -9.46 -6.73
CA ASP A 99 10.17 -9.27 -8.17
C ASP A 99 11.00 -8.10 -8.71
N TYR A 100 11.27 -7.10 -7.84
CA TYR A 100 12.15 -5.96 -8.12
C TYR A 100 13.08 -5.71 -6.94
N GLU A 101 14.39 -5.81 -7.14
CA GLU A 101 15.34 -5.43 -6.09
C GLU A 101 15.53 -3.91 -6.12
N ILE A 102 15.28 -3.25 -5.00
CA ILE A 102 15.43 -1.80 -4.84
C ILE A 102 16.35 -1.52 -3.66
N TYR A 103 17.43 -0.81 -3.94
CA TYR A 103 18.43 -0.38 -2.96
C TYR A 103 18.34 1.14 -2.78
N PHE A 104 18.15 1.57 -1.53
CA PHE A 104 18.19 2.98 -1.18
C PHE A 104 19.64 3.47 -1.10
N ASN A 105 19.96 4.55 -1.83
CA ASN A 105 21.31 5.11 -1.87
C ASN A 105 21.43 6.39 -1.02
N SER A 106 20.57 7.38 -1.27
CA SER A 106 20.58 8.65 -0.54
C SER A 106 19.22 9.36 -0.61
N SER A 107 19.00 10.34 0.26
CA SER A 107 17.82 11.23 0.24
C SER A 107 18.17 12.72 0.27
N GLN A 108 19.44 13.06 0.09
CA GLN A 108 19.93 14.45 0.18
C GLN A 108 20.80 14.80 -1.03
N PRO A 109 20.48 15.86 -1.80
CA PRO A 109 19.24 16.66 -1.73
C PRO A 109 18.00 15.92 -2.26
N ASN A 110 18.21 14.84 -3.02
CA ASN A 110 17.16 14.06 -3.68
C ASN A 110 17.20 12.60 -3.24
N VAL A 111 16.05 11.94 -3.33
CA VAL A 111 15.97 10.47 -3.20
C VAL A 111 16.64 9.83 -4.40
N THR A 112 17.64 8.99 -4.13
CA THR A 112 18.35 8.18 -5.12
C THR A 112 18.22 6.72 -4.73
N VAL A 113 17.82 5.89 -5.69
CA VAL A 113 17.71 4.43 -5.54
C VAL A 113 18.37 3.73 -6.72
N THR A 114 18.83 2.51 -6.52
CA THR A 114 19.22 1.59 -7.59
C THR A 114 18.19 0.47 -7.67
N PHE A 115 17.76 0.13 -8.88
CA PHE A 115 16.83 -0.97 -9.12
C PHE A 115 17.33 -1.82 -10.30
N ASN A 116 16.95 -3.10 -10.33
CA ASN A 116 17.24 -4.03 -11.41
C ASN A 116 15.97 -4.57 -12.08
#